data_AF-A0A8H6M5P4-F1
#
_entry.id   AF-A0A8H6M5P4-F1
#
_cell.length_a   1.000
_cell.length_b   1.000
_cell.length_c   1.000
_cell.angle_alpha   90.00
_cell.angle_beta   90.00
_cell.angle_gamma   90.00
#
_symmetry.space_group_name_H-M   'P 1'
#
loop_
_entity.id
_entity.type
_entity.pdbx_description
1 polymer ?
#
loop_
_entity_poly.entity_id
_entity_poly.type
_entity_poly.pdbx_seq_one_letter_code
_entity_poly.pdbx_strand_id
1 'polypeptide(L)'
;MSHNTLVGGYTQYLTRVQGMPKSTVDGLKKQTDDYIWAKDGEKKANTIAMTTLQKPKDEGGLGLLDVETRNEAIDAKRLQTMLLPPDDQPTWCKMAARQLAKAAVKQFTNVGEEALVSPFTQKWRVNLSSTALPESLRRMMRVATKYNTHLVATSPSTEIKNSMPFWYHIGNKDKLVSIYGDSWGVCQRETHKIVLTGEMVNHTSKLNAPGCSHRKNCKCNNCKSDRNLGCENPTACRRNGMKKLQNIIPDWDP
;
A
#
# COMPACT_ATOMS: atom_id res chain seq x y z
N MET A 1 17.05 21.86 30.35
CA MET A 1 16.46 21.13 29.19
C MET A 1 15.00 20.90 29.48
N SER A 2 14.07 21.28 28.60
CA SER A 2 12.64 21.13 28.89
C SER A 2 12.25 19.64 28.86
N HIS A 3 11.34 19.24 29.75
CA HIS A 3 10.84 17.85 29.84
C HIS A 3 10.34 17.32 28.48
N ASN A 4 9.77 18.21 27.65
CA ASN A 4 9.35 17.94 26.28
C ASN A 4 10.48 17.47 25.36
N THR A 5 11.71 17.96 25.52
CA THR A 5 12.84 17.57 24.65
C THR A 5 13.27 16.12 24.93
N LEU A 6 13.27 15.71 26.21
CA LEU A 6 13.72 14.38 26.63
C LEU A 6 12.68 13.30 26.28
N VAL A 7 11.40 13.56 26.57
CA VAL A 7 10.27 12.70 26.15
C VAL A 7 10.16 12.66 24.63
N GLY A 8 10.37 13.80 23.94
CA GLY A 8 10.32 13.90 22.49
C GLY A 8 11.41 13.08 21.76
N GLY A 9 12.62 13.03 22.32
CA GLY A 9 13.72 12.21 21.78
C GLY A 9 13.52 10.71 22.00
N TYR A 10 13.11 10.32 23.22
CA TYR A 10 12.87 8.92 23.58
C TYR A 10 11.71 8.31 22.77
N THR A 11 10.61 9.07 22.62
CA THR A 11 9.46 8.67 21.80
C THR A 11 9.85 8.48 20.34
N GLN A 12 10.64 9.40 19.79
CA GLN A 12 11.07 9.34 18.39
C GLN A 12 11.94 8.11 18.10
N TYR A 13 12.88 7.78 18.99
CA TYR A 13 13.73 6.60 18.81
C TYR A 13 12.95 5.29 19.00
N LEU A 14 12.25 5.13 20.12
CA LEU A 14 11.55 3.88 20.45
C LEU A 14 10.43 3.56 19.47
N THR A 15 9.63 4.56 19.08
CA THR A 15 8.55 4.37 18.10
C THR A 15 9.10 3.97 16.74
N ARG A 16 10.26 4.52 16.35
CA ARG A 16 10.89 4.20 15.06
C ARG A 16 11.48 2.80 15.02
N VAL A 17 12.15 2.35 16.08
CA VAL A 17 12.88 1.07 16.09
C VAL A 17 11.97 -0.12 16.39
N GLN A 18 11.19 -0.07 17.47
CA GLN A 18 10.39 -1.21 17.94
C GLN A 18 8.89 -0.92 17.91
N GLY A 19 8.54 0.37 17.85
CA GLY A 19 7.20 0.81 18.21
C GLY A 19 7.08 0.96 19.71
N MET A 20 6.25 1.91 20.13
CA MET A 20 5.97 2.10 21.54
C MET A 20 4.76 1.24 21.94
N PRO A 21 4.93 0.27 22.87
CA PRO A 21 3.81 -0.48 23.41
C PRO A 21 2.79 0.45 24.06
N LYS A 22 1.51 0.06 24.04
CA LYS A 22 0.43 0.86 24.62
C LYS A 22 0.69 1.17 26.10
N SER A 23 1.20 0.21 26.87
CA SER A 23 1.56 0.42 28.28
C SER A 23 2.62 1.50 28.48
N THR A 24 3.59 1.62 27.56
CA THR A 24 4.60 2.70 27.59
C THR A 24 3.97 4.05 27.25
N VAL A 25 3.09 4.10 26.25
CA VAL A 25 2.33 5.34 25.91
C VAL A 25 1.49 5.78 27.10
N ASP A 26 0.73 4.87 27.70
CA ASP A 26 -0.13 5.13 28.84
C ASP A 26 0.70 5.57 30.07
N GLY A 27 1.87 4.95 30.28
CA GLY A 27 2.84 5.34 31.31
C GLY A 27 3.37 6.76 31.11
N LEU A 28 3.77 7.13 29.89
CA LEU A 28 4.24 8.48 29.57
C LEU A 28 3.12 9.52 29.71
N LYS A 29 1.90 9.19 29.29
CA LYS A 29 0.71 10.04 29.48
C LYS A 29 0.47 10.28 30.97
N LYS A 30 0.55 9.23 31.79
CA LYS A 30 0.42 9.33 33.25
C LYS A 30 1.52 10.18 33.86
N GLN A 31 2.78 9.97 33.49
CA GLN A 31 3.90 10.79 33.97
C GLN A 31 3.74 12.26 33.60
N THR A 32 3.23 12.55 32.41
CA THR A 32 2.96 13.91 31.96
C THR A 32 1.81 14.55 32.76
N ASP A 33 0.74 13.79 33.01
CA ASP A 33 -0.40 14.21 33.83
C ASP A 33 0.02 14.48 35.28
N ASP A 34 0.78 13.57 35.87
CA ASP A 34 1.32 13.70 37.22
C ASP A 34 2.29 14.90 37.29
N TYR A 35 3.12 15.15 36.29
CA TYR A 35 4.00 16.33 36.26
C TYR A 35 3.25 17.67 36.26
N ILE A 36 2.10 17.75 35.56
CA ILE A 36 1.32 18.98 35.46
C ILE A 36 0.47 19.19 36.73
N TRP A 37 -0.10 18.11 37.28
CA TRP A 37 -1.13 18.20 38.30
C TRP A 37 -0.69 17.77 39.71
N ALA A 38 0.45 17.08 39.86
CA ALA A 38 0.99 16.76 41.17
C ALA A 38 1.86 17.92 41.66
N LYS A 39 1.45 18.52 42.78
CA LYS A 39 2.27 19.47 43.54
C LYS A 39 2.59 18.83 44.88
N ASP A 40 3.87 18.78 45.24
CA ASP A 40 4.34 18.23 46.53
C ASP A 40 3.91 16.78 46.81
N GLY A 41 3.73 15.97 45.76
CA GLY A 41 3.34 14.55 45.87
C GLY A 41 1.82 14.31 45.97
N GLU A 42 1.01 15.36 46.06
CA GLU A 42 -0.45 15.27 46.06
C GLU A 42 -1.03 15.61 44.68
N LYS A 43 -1.84 14.70 44.14
CA LYS A 43 -2.50 14.88 42.85
C LYS A 43 -3.70 15.81 43.02
N LYS A 44 -3.63 17.03 42.48
CA LYS A 44 -4.78 17.93 42.47
C LYS A 44 -5.81 17.47 41.43
N ALA A 45 -7.07 17.86 41.64
CA ALA A 45 -8.11 17.66 40.64
C ALA A 45 -7.75 18.35 39.33
N ASN A 46 -7.90 17.64 38.21
CA ASN A 46 -7.61 18.15 36.87
C ASN A 46 -8.58 19.30 36.56
N THR A 47 -8.10 20.55 36.61
CA THR A 47 -8.93 21.73 36.35
C THR A 47 -9.08 22.04 34.87
N ILE A 48 -8.21 21.48 34.02
CA ILE A 48 -8.18 21.69 32.57
C ILE A 48 -8.02 20.34 31.87
N ALA A 49 -8.77 20.11 30.79
CA ALA A 49 -8.64 18.88 30.01
C ALA A 49 -7.28 18.79 29.31
N MET A 50 -6.70 17.59 29.26
CA MET A 50 -5.39 17.34 28.62
C MET A 50 -5.35 17.79 27.16
N THR A 51 -6.46 17.61 26.42
CA THR A 51 -6.61 18.07 25.04
C THR A 51 -6.49 19.58 24.89
N THR A 52 -6.83 20.36 25.91
CA THR A 52 -6.67 21.83 25.92
C THR A 52 -5.21 22.21 26.18
N LEU A 53 -4.54 21.51 27.09
CA LEU A 53 -3.12 21.72 27.37
C LEU A 53 -2.22 21.39 26.16
N GLN A 54 -2.65 20.43 25.33
CA GLN A 54 -1.95 20.03 24.10
C GLN A 54 -2.08 21.04 22.96
N LYS A 55 -3.06 21.95 23.00
CA LYS A 55 -3.19 23.01 21.98
C LYS A 55 -1.98 23.95 21.98
N PRO A 56 -1.67 24.60 20.85
CA PRO A 56 -0.60 25.58 20.80
C PRO A 56 -0.94 26.83 21.66
N LYS A 57 0.10 27.60 22.02
CA LYS A 57 0.01 28.66 23.04
C LYS A 57 -0.89 29.83 22.61
N ASP A 58 -0.93 30.10 21.33
CA ASP A 58 -1.81 31.08 20.68
C ASP A 58 -3.30 30.72 20.78
N GLU A 59 -3.62 29.43 20.90
CA GLU A 59 -4.99 28.95 21.15
C GLU A 59 -5.30 28.77 22.66
N GLY A 60 -4.45 29.31 23.54
CA GLY A 60 -4.62 29.20 24.98
C GLY A 60 -4.18 27.87 25.60
N GLY A 61 -3.46 27.03 24.85
CA GLY A 61 -2.85 25.80 25.37
C GLY A 61 -1.42 25.96 25.88
N LEU A 62 -0.78 24.86 26.28
CA LEU A 62 0.63 24.83 26.71
C LEU A 62 1.58 24.30 25.64
N GLY A 63 1.05 23.81 24.51
CA GLY A 63 1.80 23.09 23.49
C GLY A 63 2.36 21.76 24.02
N LEU A 64 1.61 21.10 24.89
CA LEU A 64 2.03 19.83 25.47
C LEU A 64 2.08 18.73 24.41
N LEU A 65 3.09 17.85 24.50
CA LEU A 65 3.27 16.79 23.53
C LEU A 65 2.15 15.74 23.63
N ASP A 66 1.42 15.56 22.53
CA ASP A 66 0.58 14.37 22.36
C ASP A 66 1.41 13.20 21.80
N VAL A 67 1.73 12.25 22.67
CA VAL A 67 2.52 11.06 22.35
C VAL A 67 1.84 10.18 21.31
N GLU A 68 0.50 10.07 21.32
CA GLU A 68 -0.22 9.24 20.34
C GLU A 68 -0.17 9.87 18.96
N THR A 69 -0.55 11.14 18.84
CA THR A 69 -0.48 11.87 17.57
C THR A 69 0.95 11.90 17.02
N ARG A 70 1.96 12.06 17.88
CA ARG A 70 3.38 11.99 17.45
C ARG A 70 3.74 10.60 16.92
N ASN A 71 3.30 9.52 17.55
CA ASN A 71 3.57 8.16 17.10
C ASN A 71 2.91 7.89 15.74
N GLU A 72 1.67 8.33 15.56
CA GLU A 72 0.97 8.23 14.27
C GLU A 72 1.69 9.03 13.18
N ALA A 73 2.19 10.24 13.50
CA ALA A 73 2.97 11.05 12.56
C ALA A 73 4.30 10.37 12.17
N ILE A 74 4.97 9.68 13.10
CA ILE A 74 6.17 8.88 12.79
C ILE A 74 5.83 7.74 11.83
N ASP A 75 4.74 7.02 12.09
CA ASP A 75 4.29 5.92 11.22
C ASP A 75 3.86 6.45 9.84
N ALA A 76 3.23 7.64 9.76
CA ALA A 76 2.92 8.31 8.51
C ALA A 76 4.19 8.71 7.73
N LYS A 77 5.24 9.17 8.40
CA LYS A 77 6.54 9.44 7.76
C LYS A 77 7.21 8.18 7.23
N ARG A 78 7.07 7.04 7.91
CA ARG A 78 7.53 5.74 7.38
C ARG A 78 6.70 5.26 6.20
N LEU A 79 5.40 5.52 6.23
CA LEU A 79 4.51 5.21 5.11
C LEU A 79 4.91 6.01 3.87
N GLN A 80 5.26 7.29 4.04
CA GLN A 80 5.73 8.15 2.94
C GLN A 80 6.91 7.54 2.17
N THR A 81 7.84 6.86 2.84
CA THR A 81 8.99 6.25 2.15
C THR A 81 8.60 5.05 1.28
N MET A 82 7.47 4.38 1.57
CA MET A 82 6.93 3.31 0.72
C MET A 82 6.23 3.83 -0.54
N LEU A 83 5.99 5.15 -0.62
CA LEU A 83 5.38 5.82 -1.76
C LEU A 83 6.42 6.48 -2.67
N LEU A 84 7.71 6.42 -2.32
CA LEU A 84 8.79 6.92 -3.16
C LEU A 84 8.94 6.07 -4.42
N PRO A 85 9.56 6.62 -5.49
CA PRO A 85 9.98 5.83 -6.65
C PRO A 85 10.81 4.61 -6.23
N PRO A 86 10.70 3.46 -6.92
CA PRO A 86 11.39 2.22 -6.54
C PRO A 86 12.90 2.36 -6.31
N ASP A 87 13.56 3.26 -7.04
CA ASP A 87 15.00 3.51 -6.94
C ASP A 87 15.37 4.33 -5.69
N ASP A 88 14.44 5.14 -5.19
CA ASP A 88 14.61 5.95 -3.98
C ASP A 88 14.12 5.23 -2.71
N GLN A 89 13.43 4.09 -2.88
CA GLN A 89 12.90 3.33 -1.75
C GLN A 89 14.03 2.65 -0.96
N PRO A 90 14.10 2.87 0.37
CA PRO A 90 15.01 2.11 1.22
C PRO A 90 14.75 0.60 1.14
N THR A 91 15.78 -0.22 1.30
CA THR A 91 15.72 -1.70 1.19
C THR A 91 14.61 -2.32 2.04
N TRP A 92 14.33 -1.77 3.23
CA TRP A 92 13.28 -2.28 4.11
C TRP A 92 11.88 -2.20 3.46
N CYS A 93 11.62 -1.26 2.55
CA CYS A 93 10.35 -1.13 1.84
C CYS A 93 10.06 -2.37 0.99
N LYS A 94 11.09 -2.94 0.35
CA LYS A 94 10.98 -4.18 -0.44
C LYS A 94 10.60 -5.38 0.44
N MET A 95 11.16 -5.45 1.66
CA MET A 95 10.79 -6.48 2.63
C MET A 95 9.36 -6.25 3.16
N ALA A 96 9.01 -5.00 3.45
CA ALA A 96 7.68 -4.63 3.91
C ALA A 96 6.60 -4.98 2.88
N ALA A 97 6.82 -4.68 1.60
CA ALA A 97 5.93 -5.03 0.50
C ALA A 97 5.61 -6.53 0.48
N ARG A 98 6.64 -7.40 0.58
CA ARG A 98 6.44 -8.85 0.65
C ARG A 98 5.64 -9.30 1.88
N GLN A 99 5.88 -8.71 3.05
CA GLN A 99 5.12 -9.03 4.25
C GLN A 99 3.66 -8.56 4.15
N LEU A 100 3.41 -7.42 3.51
CA LEU A 100 2.05 -6.95 3.22
C LEU A 100 1.33 -7.88 2.24
N ALA A 101 2.02 -8.35 1.19
CA ALA A 101 1.50 -9.31 0.22
C ALA A 101 1.10 -10.63 0.87
N LYS A 102 1.96 -11.20 1.73
CA LYS A 102 1.67 -12.39 2.54
C LYS A 102 0.49 -12.20 3.48
N ALA A 103 0.32 -10.97 3.98
CA ALA A 103 -0.79 -10.60 4.83
C ALA A 103 -2.02 -10.13 4.05
N ALA A 104 -2.10 -10.30 2.72
CA ALA A 104 -3.26 -9.89 1.94
C ALA A 104 -4.54 -10.65 2.37
N VAL A 105 -5.68 -9.99 2.27
CA VAL A 105 -6.99 -10.64 2.50
C VAL A 105 -7.18 -11.75 1.47
N LYS A 106 -7.69 -12.92 1.90
CA LYS A 106 -7.85 -14.15 1.09
C LYS A 106 -8.47 -13.92 -0.30
N GLN A 107 -9.40 -12.98 -0.43
CA GLN A 107 -10.02 -12.69 -1.73
C GLN A 107 -9.03 -12.17 -2.79
N PHE A 108 -7.89 -11.60 -2.40
CA PHE A 108 -6.88 -11.05 -3.31
C PHE A 108 -5.73 -12.03 -3.61
N THR A 109 -5.67 -13.19 -2.96
CA THR A 109 -4.51 -14.09 -3.06
C THR A 109 -4.53 -14.99 -4.30
N ASN A 110 -5.63 -15.01 -5.06
CA ASN A 110 -5.80 -15.79 -6.30
C ASN A 110 -4.81 -15.42 -7.43
N VAL A 111 -4.18 -14.24 -7.37
CA VAL A 111 -3.15 -13.83 -8.34
C VAL A 111 -1.73 -14.24 -7.92
N GLY A 112 -1.56 -14.79 -6.72
CA GLY A 112 -0.27 -15.09 -6.12
C GLY A 112 0.40 -13.87 -5.49
N GLU A 113 1.27 -14.10 -4.50
CA GLU A 113 1.93 -13.04 -3.73
C GLU A 113 2.83 -12.15 -4.60
N GLU A 114 3.49 -12.71 -5.61
CA GLU A 114 4.40 -11.97 -6.50
C GLU A 114 3.69 -10.89 -7.34
N ALA A 115 2.38 -11.05 -7.58
CA ALA A 115 1.58 -10.05 -8.27
C ALA A 115 1.07 -8.92 -7.33
N LEU A 116 1.27 -9.04 -6.02
CA LEU A 116 0.87 -8.06 -5.01
C LEU A 116 2.08 -7.19 -4.64
N VAL A 117 2.34 -6.17 -5.45
CA VAL A 117 3.49 -5.27 -5.31
C VAL A 117 3.31 -4.28 -4.15
N SER A 118 2.19 -3.55 -4.13
CA SER A 118 1.93 -2.54 -3.10
C SER A 118 0.44 -2.24 -2.97
N PRO A 119 -0.11 -2.17 -1.74
CA PRO A 119 -1.52 -1.83 -1.51
C PRO A 119 -1.81 -0.34 -1.74
N PHE A 120 -0.80 0.47 -2.07
CA PHE A 120 -0.95 1.90 -2.36
C PHE A 120 -1.05 2.20 -3.85
N THR A 121 -0.56 1.29 -4.70
CA THR A 121 -0.63 1.36 -6.16
C THR A 121 -1.60 0.34 -6.75
N GLN A 122 -2.22 -0.49 -5.90
CA GLN A 122 -3.18 -1.53 -6.25
C GLN A 122 -4.35 -1.54 -5.24
N LYS A 123 -5.53 -1.99 -5.64
CA LYS A 123 -6.77 -1.99 -4.83
C LYS A 123 -6.88 -3.14 -3.81
N TRP A 124 -5.91 -4.03 -3.71
CA TRP A 124 -5.97 -5.13 -2.74
C TRP A 124 -5.76 -4.61 -1.30
N ARG A 125 -6.25 -5.37 -0.31
CA ARG A 125 -6.20 -4.97 1.11
C ARG A 125 -5.41 -5.96 1.95
N VAL A 126 -4.77 -5.42 2.98
CA VAL A 126 -4.02 -6.18 3.99
C VAL A 126 -4.94 -6.60 5.12
N ASN A 127 -4.86 -7.87 5.52
CA ASN A 127 -5.47 -8.37 6.74
C ASN A 127 -4.63 -7.93 7.96
N LEU A 128 -5.10 -6.90 8.66
CA LEU A 128 -4.41 -6.35 9.84
C LEU A 128 -4.31 -7.34 11.00
N SER A 129 -5.13 -8.38 11.03
CA SER A 129 -5.09 -9.43 12.06
C SER A 129 -4.15 -10.59 11.70
N SER A 130 -3.49 -10.56 10.53
CA SER A 130 -2.57 -11.60 10.11
C SER A 130 -1.36 -11.70 11.05
N THR A 131 -0.98 -12.92 11.40
CA THR A 131 0.25 -13.23 12.15
C THR A 131 1.51 -13.01 11.32
N ALA A 132 1.40 -13.07 9.99
CA ALA A 132 2.48 -12.75 9.07
C ALA A 132 2.81 -11.25 9.03
N LEU A 133 1.95 -10.40 9.60
CA LEU A 133 2.14 -8.95 9.64
C LEU A 133 2.83 -8.54 10.96
N PRO A 134 4.07 -8.01 10.91
CA PRO A 134 4.73 -7.45 12.08
C PRO A 134 3.97 -6.24 12.64
N GLU A 135 4.05 -6.01 13.96
CA GLU A 135 3.31 -4.91 14.61
C GLU A 135 3.67 -3.54 14.03
N SER A 136 4.93 -3.32 13.63
CA SER A 136 5.35 -2.07 13.00
C SER A 136 4.58 -1.76 11.70
N LEU A 137 4.44 -2.76 10.82
CA LEU A 137 3.65 -2.62 9.59
C LEU A 137 2.15 -2.54 9.88
N ARG A 138 1.67 -3.28 10.89
CA ARG A 138 0.27 -3.20 11.33
C ARG A 138 -0.11 -1.79 11.75
N ARG A 139 0.72 -1.12 12.56
CA ARG A 139 0.49 0.29 12.94
C ARG A 139 0.52 1.23 11.74
N MET A 140 1.52 1.10 10.87
CA MET A 140 1.59 1.89 9.63
C MET A 140 0.33 1.75 8.77
N MET A 141 -0.18 0.53 8.58
CA MET A 141 -1.40 0.31 7.81
C MET A 141 -2.67 0.83 8.52
N ARG A 142 -2.71 0.82 9.86
CA ARG A 142 -3.79 1.48 10.63
C ARG A 142 -3.78 2.98 10.41
N VAL A 143 -2.61 3.61 10.43
CA VAL A 143 -2.44 5.05 10.14
C VAL A 143 -2.88 5.36 8.72
N ALA A 144 -2.43 4.57 7.72
CA ALA A 144 -2.85 4.72 6.34
C ALA A 144 -4.38 4.64 6.19
N THR A 145 -5.03 3.70 6.89
CA THR A 145 -6.49 3.54 6.87
C THR A 145 -7.19 4.71 7.57
N LYS A 146 -6.72 5.11 8.76
CA LYS A 146 -7.29 6.20 9.57
C LYS A 146 -7.32 7.52 8.80
N TYR A 147 -6.24 7.81 8.09
CA TYR A 147 -6.09 9.05 7.32
C TYR A 147 -6.45 8.89 5.84
N ASN A 148 -7.02 7.75 5.44
CA ASN A 148 -7.39 7.44 4.06
C ASN A 148 -6.24 7.74 3.06
N THR A 149 -5.01 7.34 3.38
CA THR A 149 -3.84 7.59 2.53
C THR A 149 -3.89 6.71 1.28
N HIS A 150 -3.94 7.34 0.11
CA HIS A 150 -3.93 6.67 -1.18
C HIS A 150 -3.20 7.52 -2.22
N LEU A 151 -2.73 6.87 -3.29
CA LEU A 151 -2.15 7.58 -4.42
C LEU A 151 -3.27 8.31 -5.17
N VAL A 152 -3.13 9.62 -5.32
CA VAL A 152 -4.00 10.46 -6.15
C VAL A 152 -3.20 10.85 -7.38
N ALA A 153 -3.64 10.44 -8.56
CA ALA A 153 -3.04 10.88 -9.82
C ALA A 153 -3.92 11.95 -10.46
N THR A 154 -3.36 13.15 -10.63
CA THR A 154 -4.08 14.26 -11.28
C THR A 154 -4.00 14.16 -12.80
N SER A 155 -2.85 13.78 -13.36
CA SER A 155 -2.63 13.59 -14.80
C SER A 155 -1.36 12.76 -15.03
N PRO A 156 -1.40 11.43 -14.86
CA PRO A 156 -0.22 10.58 -15.05
C PRO A 156 0.17 10.47 -16.53
N SER A 157 1.47 10.55 -16.83
CA SER A 157 1.99 10.33 -18.18
C SER A 157 1.74 8.88 -18.63
N THR A 158 1.74 8.64 -19.94
CA THR A 158 1.64 7.28 -20.51
C THR A 158 2.76 6.35 -20.00
N GLU A 159 3.95 6.89 -19.78
CA GLU A 159 5.07 6.15 -19.18
C GLU A 159 4.72 5.67 -17.76
N ILE A 160 4.19 6.57 -16.91
CA ILE A 160 3.75 6.21 -15.57
C ILE A 160 2.65 5.16 -15.64
N LYS A 161 1.61 5.36 -16.47
CA LYS A 161 0.51 4.40 -16.65
C LYS A 161 1.01 3.01 -17.04
N ASN A 162 1.94 2.93 -17.97
CA ASN A 162 2.53 1.67 -18.41
C ASN A 162 3.40 1.00 -17.35
N SER A 163 4.04 1.78 -16.48
CA SER A 163 4.87 1.27 -15.37
C SER A 163 4.07 0.79 -14.15
N MET A 164 2.76 1.02 -14.11
CA MET A 164 1.91 0.60 -12.99
C MET A 164 1.70 -0.92 -12.95
N PRO A 165 1.62 -1.54 -11.75
CA PRO A 165 1.26 -2.95 -11.60
C PRO A 165 -0.12 -3.25 -12.19
N PHE A 166 -0.20 -4.25 -13.06
CA PHE A 166 -1.43 -4.58 -13.79
C PHE A 166 -2.48 -5.29 -12.91
N TRP A 167 -2.05 -6.25 -12.10
CA TRP A 167 -2.94 -7.02 -11.24
C TRP A 167 -3.52 -6.13 -10.16
N TYR A 168 -4.85 -6.18 -9.94
CA TYR A 168 -5.50 -5.29 -8.99
C TYR A 168 -5.14 -3.80 -9.15
N HIS A 169 -4.86 -3.34 -10.37
CA HIS A 169 -4.56 -1.95 -10.71
C HIS A 169 -5.42 -0.93 -9.93
N ILE A 170 -4.82 0.17 -9.46
CA ILE A 170 -5.51 1.22 -8.67
C ILE A 170 -6.71 1.82 -9.41
N GLY A 171 -6.60 1.96 -10.73
CA GLY A 171 -7.65 2.46 -11.60
C GLY A 171 -8.74 1.45 -11.97
N ASN A 172 -8.73 0.22 -11.44
CA ASN A 172 -9.79 -0.73 -11.78
C ASN A 172 -11.18 -0.30 -11.28
N LYS A 173 -12.24 -0.58 -12.03
CA LYS A 173 -13.63 -0.50 -11.56
C LYS A 173 -13.92 -1.54 -10.47
N ASP A 174 -14.96 -1.34 -9.65
CA ASP A 174 -15.13 -2.03 -8.35
C ASP A 174 -15.35 -3.55 -8.38
N LYS A 175 -15.58 -4.17 -9.55
CA LYS A 175 -15.73 -5.63 -9.71
C LYS A 175 -14.39 -6.34 -9.90
N LEU A 176 -13.52 -6.29 -8.88
CA LEU A 176 -12.09 -6.62 -9.00
C LEU A 176 -11.72 -8.10 -8.97
N VAL A 177 -12.34 -8.89 -8.12
CA VAL A 177 -11.75 -10.19 -7.71
C VAL A 177 -12.04 -11.31 -8.71
N SER A 178 -13.22 -11.32 -9.34
CA SER A 178 -13.61 -12.42 -10.23
C SER A 178 -12.89 -12.40 -11.59
N ILE A 179 -12.34 -11.26 -12.00
CA ILE A 179 -11.75 -11.12 -13.34
C ILE A 179 -10.35 -11.71 -13.48
N TYR A 180 -9.58 -11.84 -12.39
CA TYR A 180 -8.15 -12.22 -12.46
C TYR A 180 -7.85 -13.68 -12.10
N GLY A 181 -8.81 -14.39 -11.51
CA GLY A 181 -8.66 -15.79 -11.09
C GLY A 181 -8.96 -16.82 -12.18
N ASP A 182 -9.23 -16.38 -13.42
CA ASP A 182 -9.51 -17.28 -14.52
C ASP A 182 -8.24 -17.94 -15.08
N SER A 183 -8.41 -19.03 -15.85
CA SER A 183 -7.29 -19.75 -16.47
C SER A 183 -6.44 -18.85 -17.38
N TRP A 184 -7.05 -17.85 -18.01
CA TRP A 184 -6.32 -16.84 -18.79
C TRP A 184 -5.48 -15.92 -17.92
N GLY A 185 -5.96 -15.54 -16.73
CA GLY A 185 -5.19 -14.80 -15.74
C GLY A 185 -3.97 -15.57 -15.29
N VAL A 186 -4.11 -16.88 -15.04
CA VAL A 186 -2.98 -17.77 -14.73
C VAL A 186 -1.98 -17.78 -15.89
N CYS A 187 -2.43 -18.01 -17.14
CA CYS A 187 -1.55 -18.00 -18.30
C CYS A 187 -0.82 -16.66 -18.51
N GLN A 188 -1.53 -15.53 -18.34
CA GLN A 188 -0.94 -14.19 -18.42
C GLN A 188 0.18 -13.99 -17.39
N ARG A 189 0.03 -14.49 -16.16
CA ARG A 189 1.07 -14.40 -15.12
C ARG A 189 2.19 -15.41 -15.31
N GLU A 190 1.86 -16.67 -15.54
CA GLU A 190 2.82 -17.76 -15.44
C GLU A 190 3.53 -18.03 -16.76
N THR A 191 2.81 -17.93 -17.88
CA THR A 191 3.35 -18.15 -19.23
C THR A 191 3.92 -16.86 -19.81
N HIS A 192 3.15 -15.77 -19.76
CA HIS A 192 3.54 -14.49 -20.37
C HIS A 192 4.28 -13.55 -19.42
N LYS A 193 4.39 -13.91 -18.13
CA LYS A 193 5.11 -13.13 -17.10
C LYS A 193 4.66 -11.67 -17.01
N ILE A 194 3.37 -11.41 -17.26
CA ILE A 194 2.84 -10.05 -17.22
C ILE A 194 2.73 -9.58 -15.77
N VAL A 195 3.39 -8.48 -15.45
CA VAL A 195 3.38 -7.80 -14.16
C VAL A 195 2.89 -6.36 -14.32
N LEU A 196 3.30 -5.69 -15.39
CA LEU A 196 3.04 -4.27 -15.65
C LEU A 196 1.91 -4.06 -16.65
N THR A 197 1.26 -2.89 -16.56
CA THR A 197 0.16 -2.52 -17.45
C THR A 197 0.62 -2.44 -18.91
N GLY A 198 1.80 -1.85 -19.16
CA GLY A 198 2.37 -1.75 -20.50
C GLY A 198 2.68 -3.12 -21.12
N GLU A 199 3.06 -4.12 -20.31
CA GLU A 199 3.25 -5.50 -20.79
C GLU A 199 1.93 -6.12 -21.25
N MET A 200 0.83 -5.86 -20.53
CA MET A 200 -0.49 -6.30 -20.97
C MET A 200 -0.92 -5.60 -22.26
N VAL A 201 -0.67 -4.29 -22.40
CA VAL A 201 -0.92 -3.53 -23.64
C VAL A 201 -0.14 -4.13 -24.82
N ASN A 202 1.15 -4.40 -24.61
CA ASN A 202 2.00 -5.04 -25.61
C ASN A 202 1.55 -6.46 -25.95
N HIS A 203 1.03 -7.20 -24.97
CA HIS A 203 0.49 -8.53 -25.19
C HIS A 203 -0.80 -8.49 -26.04
N THR A 204 -1.72 -7.57 -25.73
CA THR A 204 -3.03 -7.48 -26.38
C THR A 204 -2.93 -6.88 -27.79
N SER A 205 -2.01 -5.93 -28.02
CA SER A 205 -1.79 -5.30 -29.33
C SER A 205 -1.37 -6.29 -30.42
N LYS A 206 -0.78 -7.43 -30.06
CA LYS A 206 -0.45 -8.54 -30.99
C LYS A 206 -1.68 -9.12 -31.71
N LEU A 207 -2.91 -8.84 -31.26
CA LEU A 207 -4.13 -9.18 -31.99
C LEU A 207 -4.27 -8.39 -33.31
N ASN A 208 -3.76 -7.16 -33.34
CA ASN A 208 -3.85 -6.26 -34.49
C ASN A 208 -2.65 -6.43 -35.45
N ALA A 209 -1.72 -7.33 -35.14
CA ALA A 209 -0.56 -7.59 -35.98
C ALA A 209 -0.99 -8.16 -37.35
N PRO A 210 -0.35 -7.72 -38.46
CA PRO A 210 -0.61 -8.27 -39.79
C PRO A 210 -0.52 -9.80 -39.83
N GLY A 211 -1.47 -10.44 -40.52
CA GLY A 211 -1.53 -11.90 -40.65
C GLY A 211 -2.11 -12.64 -39.44
N CYS A 212 -2.52 -11.94 -38.38
CA CYS A 212 -3.28 -12.56 -37.29
C CYS A 212 -4.72 -12.85 -37.74
N SER A 213 -5.07 -14.13 -37.89
CA SER A 213 -6.42 -14.57 -38.29
C SER A 213 -7.42 -14.71 -37.14
N HIS A 214 -7.00 -14.40 -35.90
CA HIS A 214 -7.83 -14.44 -34.69
C HIS A 214 -8.46 -15.81 -34.40
N ARG A 215 -7.88 -16.89 -34.95
CA ARG A 215 -8.25 -18.28 -34.68
C ARG A 215 -7.34 -18.87 -33.60
N LYS A 216 -7.79 -19.92 -32.91
CA LYS A 216 -6.98 -20.65 -31.91
C LYS A 216 -5.64 -21.13 -32.48
N ASN A 217 -5.69 -21.68 -33.70
CA ASN A 217 -4.54 -22.23 -34.44
C ASN A 217 -3.91 -21.23 -35.44
N CYS A 218 -4.04 -19.92 -35.19
CA CYS A 218 -3.48 -18.90 -36.07
C CYS A 218 -1.98 -19.12 -36.32
N LYS A 219 -1.55 -19.13 -37.59
CA LYS A 219 -0.18 -19.45 -38.01
C LYS A 219 0.78 -18.26 -37.99
N CYS A 220 0.34 -17.06 -37.58
CA CYS A 220 1.23 -15.90 -37.48
C CYS A 220 2.33 -16.12 -36.44
N ASN A 221 3.44 -15.40 -36.59
CA ASN A 221 4.62 -15.55 -35.75
C ASN A 221 4.32 -15.29 -34.27
N ASN A 222 3.52 -14.27 -33.96
CA ASN A 222 3.12 -13.96 -32.59
C ASN A 222 2.34 -15.11 -31.92
N CYS A 223 1.37 -15.71 -32.61
CA CYS A 223 0.59 -16.83 -32.06
C CYS A 223 1.41 -18.13 -31.99
N LYS A 224 2.36 -18.35 -32.91
CA LYS A 224 3.30 -19.47 -32.81
C LYS A 224 4.22 -19.32 -31.61
N SER A 225 4.82 -18.15 -31.42
CA SER A 225 5.68 -17.84 -30.29
C SER A 225 4.96 -18.03 -28.96
N ASP A 226 3.74 -17.49 -28.82
CA ASP A 226 2.95 -17.65 -27.59
C ASP A 226 2.61 -19.14 -27.31
N ARG A 227 2.29 -19.93 -28.34
CA ARG A 227 2.08 -21.39 -28.16
C ARG A 227 3.36 -22.12 -27.76
N ASN A 228 4.51 -21.73 -28.28
CA ASN A 228 5.79 -22.31 -27.90
C ASN A 228 6.16 -22.01 -26.44
N LEU A 229 5.63 -20.92 -25.86
CA LEU A 229 5.74 -20.63 -24.43
C LEU A 229 4.77 -21.47 -23.58
N GLY A 230 3.80 -22.15 -24.18
CA GLY A 230 2.78 -22.94 -23.50
C GLY A 230 1.38 -22.33 -23.48
N CYS A 231 1.12 -21.22 -24.18
CA CYS A 231 -0.22 -20.64 -24.26
C CYS A 231 -1.12 -21.45 -25.21
N GLU A 232 -2.16 -22.12 -24.69
CA GLU A 232 -3.02 -22.98 -25.50
C GLU A 232 -3.85 -22.26 -26.57
N ASN A 233 -4.24 -21.00 -26.30
CA ASN A 233 -5.03 -20.19 -27.22
C ASN A 233 -4.64 -18.71 -27.10
N PRO A 234 -3.60 -18.27 -27.84
CA PRO A 234 -3.09 -16.90 -27.77
C PRO A 234 -4.16 -15.85 -28.05
N THR A 235 -5.05 -16.12 -29.00
CA THR A 235 -6.13 -15.17 -29.33
C THR A 235 -7.11 -14.98 -28.16
N ALA A 236 -7.54 -16.08 -27.53
CA ALA A 236 -8.44 -15.98 -26.38
C ALA A 236 -7.76 -15.34 -25.17
N CYS A 237 -6.49 -15.70 -24.91
CA CYS A 237 -5.66 -15.10 -23.86
C CYS A 237 -5.58 -13.57 -23.99
N ARG A 238 -5.26 -13.07 -25.20
CA ARG A 238 -5.18 -11.63 -25.48
C ARG A 238 -6.54 -10.94 -25.40
N ARG A 239 -7.61 -11.55 -25.91
CA ARG A 239 -8.97 -10.98 -25.79
C ARG A 239 -9.40 -10.86 -24.33
N ASN A 240 -9.06 -11.86 -23.52
CA ASN A 240 -9.29 -11.80 -22.08
C ASN A 240 -8.47 -10.67 -21.44
N GLY A 241 -7.19 -10.52 -21.82
CA GLY A 241 -6.35 -9.40 -21.39
C GLY A 241 -6.94 -8.03 -21.75
N MET A 242 -7.49 -7.88 -22.96
CA MET A 242 -8.15 -6.65 -23.40
C MET A 242 -9.38 -6.33 -22.55
N LYS A 243 -10.21 -7.33 -22.21
CA LYS A 243 -11.35 -7.14 -21.31
C LYS A 243 -10.91 -6.64 -19.92
N LYS A 244 -9.77 -7.14 -19.42
CA LYS A 244 -9.19 -6.72 -18.15
C LYS A 244 -8.64 -5.28 -18.24
N LEU A 245 -7.99 -4.89 -19.34
CA LEU A 245 -7.54 -3.51 -19.57
C LEU A 245 -8.73 -2.53 -19.61
N GLN A 246 -9.82 -2.88 -20.30
CA GLN A 246 -11.03 -2.07 -20.37
C GLN A 246 -11.74 -1.88 -19.01
N ASN A 247 -11.35 -2.65 -17.99
CA ASN A 247 -11.82 -2.47 -16.62
C ASN A 247 -11.09 -1.33 -15.88
N ILE A 248 -9.99 -0.82 -16.41
CA ILE A 248 -9.28 0.35 -15.89
C ILE A 248 -10.07 1.62 -16.28
N ILE A 249 -10.17 2.59 -15.37
CA ILE A 249 -10.83 3.87 -15.61
C ILE A 249 -9.99 4.76 -16.56
N PRO A 250 -10.62 5.68 -17.31
CA PRO A 250 -9.93 6.49 -18.32
C PRO A 250 -8.68 7.24 -17.83
N ASP A 251 -8.69 7.75 -16.59
CA ASP A 251 -7.56 8.48 -16.00
C ASP A 251 -6.28 7.64 -15.95
N TRP A 252 -6.43 6.33 -15.90
CA TRP A 252 -5.36 5.34 -15.83
C TRP A 252 -5.25 4.48 -17.09
N ASP A 253 -6.07 4.73 -18.11
CA ASP A 253 -6.02 4.00 -19.38
C ASP A 253 -4.75 4.42 -20.14
N PRO A 254 -3.80 3.49 -20.39
CA PRO A 254 -2.49 3.77 -21.00
C PRO A 254 -2.55 4.19 -22.46
#